data_AF-A0A378LA06-F1
#
_entry.id   AF-A0A378LA06-F1
#
_cell.length_a   1.000
_cell.length_b   1.000
_cell.length_c   1.000
_cell.angle_alpha   90.00
_cell.angle_beta   90.00
_cell.angle_gamma   90.00
#
_symmetry.space_group_name_H-M   'P 1'
#
loop_
_entity.id
_entity.type
_entity.pdbx_description
1 polymer ?
#
loop_
_entity_poly.entity_id
_entity_poly.type
_entity_poly.pdbx_seq_one_letter_code
_entity_poly.pdbx_strand_id
1 'polypeptide(L)'
;MNKLFAKIGIFSLLMSVSLFGWTGPCKAIAISCMQNGYFKGGQGAGKELVKDCVLPVAMGKKQLPNTNFSPEQLQRCKMKIAEKVKSKIQQKMQQ
;
A
#
# COMPACT_ATOMS: atom_id res chain seq x y z
N MET A 1 -22.15 33.42 20.14
CA MET A 1 -20.91 32.61 20.21
C MET A 1 -21.13 31.31 19.47
N ASN A 2 -20.69 31.24 18.21
CA ASN A 2 -21.16 30.23 17.24
C ASN A 2 -20.37 28.92 17.29
N LYS A 3 -21.15 27.84 17.29
CA LYS A 3 -20.87 26.41 17.48
C LYS A 3 -20.16 25.75 16.26
N LEU A 4 -19.16 26.39 15.66
CA LEU A 4 -18.57 25.93 14.39
C LEU A 4 -17.30 25.06 14.52
N PHE A 5 -16.66 25.00 15.70
CA PHE A 5 -15.41 24.26 15.86
C PHE A 5 -15.57 22.73 16.02
N ALA A 6 -16.80 22.22 16.19
CA ALA A 6 -17.01 20.79 16.47
C ALA A 6 -17.02 19.87 15.23
N LYS A 7 -17.03 20.42 14.00
CA LYS A 7 -17.22 19.62 12.77
C LYS A 7 -15.93 19.19 12.05
N ILE A 8 -14.77 19.69 12.45
CA ILE A 8 -13.49 19.44 11.74
C ILE A 8 -12.72 18.24 12.36
N GLY A 9 -13.09 17.78 13.55
CA GLY A 9 -12.35 16.73 14.27
C GLY A 9 -12.56 15.28 13.78
N ILE A 10 -13.60 15.01 12.98
CA ILE A 10 -14.01 13.62 12.69
C ILE A 10 -13.28 13.04 11.46
N PHE A 11 -12.75 13.87 10.56
CA PHE A 11 -12.07 13.36 9.36
C PHE A 11 -10.66 12.81 9.62
N SER A 12 -10.02 13.17 10.73
CA SER A 12 -8.65 12.69 11.03
C SER A 12 -8.58 11.26 11.57
N LEU A 13 -9.69 10.66 12.03
CA LEU A 13 -9.66 9.31 12.61
C LEU A 13 -9.83 8.17 11.61
N LEU A 14 -10.40 8.42 10.41
CA LEU A 14 -10.68 7.34 9.46
C LEU A 14 -9.42 6.79 8.76
N MET A 15 -8.32 7.54 8.76
CA MET A 15 -7.07 7.12 8.11
C MET A 15 -6.27 6.10 8.92
N SER A 16 -6.60 5.89 10.21
CA SER A 16 -5.83 5.05 11.12
C SER A 16 -6.01 3.54 10.89
N VAL A 17 -7.13 3.13 10.28
CA VAL A 17 -7.54 1.71 10.25
C VAL A 17 -7.00 0.93 9.04
N SER A 18 -6.59 1.62 7.98
CA SER A 18 -6.20 0.96 6.70
C SER A 18 -4.72 0.54 6.66
N LEU A 19 -3.92 0.98 7.63
CA LEU A 19 -2.47 0.76 7.66
C LEU A 19 -2.06 -0.62 8.22
N PHE A 20 -2.99 -1.33 8.87
CA PHE A 20 -2.69 -2.54 9.64
C PHE A 20 -2.35 -3.79 8.79
N GLY A 21 -2.66 -3.80 7.49
CA GLY A 21 -2.43 -4.96 6.62
C GLY A 21 -1.07 -5.02 5.92
N TRP A 22 -0.27 -3.95 5.96
CA TRP A 22 0.97 -3.84 5.20
C TRP A 22 2.20 -3.86 6.11
N THR A 23 2.76 -5.06 6.32
CA THR A 23 3.96 -5.26 7.14
C THR A 23 5.22 -5.55 6.28
N GLY A 24 6.31 -4.83 6.56
CA GLY A 24 7.63 -5.05 5.96
C GLY A 24 8.03 -4.08 4.84
N PRO A 25 8.98 -4.45 3.95
CA PRO A 25 9.69 -3.53 3.05
C PRO A 25 8.81 -2.80 2.01
N CYS A 26 7.62 -3.32 1.69
CA CYS A 26 6.66 -2.64 0.81
C CYS A 26 5.77 -1.61 1.52
N LYS A 27 5.87 -1.46 2.86
CA LYS A 27 4.97 -0.60 3.65
C LYS A 27 5.01 0.85 3.18
N ALA A 28 6.20 1.43 3.02
CA ALA A 28 6.36 2.82 2.58
C ALA A 28 5.70 3.06 1.21
N ILE A 29 5.96 2.16 0.25
CA ILE A 29 5.38 2.22 -1.10
C ILE A 29 3.86 2.09 -1.04
N ALA A 30 3.34 1.12 -0.26
CA ALA A 30 1.90 0.92 -0.12
C ALA A 30 1.21 2.13 0.51
N ILE A 31 1.81 2.76 1.52
CA ILE A 31 1.27 3.98 2.14
C ILE A 31 1.21 5.11 1.11
N SER A 32 2.29 5.34 0.37
CA SER A 32 2.28 6.36 -0.68
C SER A 32 1.24 6.06 -1.76
N CYS A 33 1.06 4.79 -2.14
CA CYS A 33 -0.02 4.38 -3.05
C CYS A 33 -1.40 4.72 -2.46
N MET A 34 -1.64 4.46 -1.18
CA MET A 34 -2.89 4.82 -0.51
C MET A 34 -3.11 6.33 -0.49
N GLN A 35 -2.07 7.11 -0.16
CA GLN A 35 -2.10 8.57 -0.14
C GLN A 35 -2.38 9.17 -1.53
N ASN A 36 -1.97 8.47 -2.59
CA ASN A 36 -2.25 8.85 -3.97
C ASN A 36 -3.61 8.34 -4.48
N GLY A 37 -4.46 7.80 -3.61
CA GLY A 37 -5.82 7.40 -3.95
C GLY A 37 -5.95 6.04 -4.64
N TYR A 38 -4.89 5.22 -4.67
CA TYR A 38 -4.95 3.86 -5.26
C TYR A 38 -5.70 2.85 -4.39
N PHE A 39 -6.09 3.23 -3.17
CA PHE A 39 -6.87 2.36 -2.29
C PHE A 39 -8.33 2.76 -2.29
N LYS A 40 -9.13 1.94 -2.97
CA LYS A 40 -10.60 2.00 -2.95
C LYS A 40 -11.04 0.88 -2.01
N GLY A 41 -11.38 1.21 -0.76
CA GLY A 41 -11.79 0.22 0.24
C GLY A 41 -12.89 -0.72 -0.28
N GLY A 42 -12.96 -1.95 0.23
CA GLY A 42 -13.91 -2.98 -0.23
C GLY A 42 -13.28 -4.36 -0.39
N GLN A 43 -14.06 -5.32 -0.88
CA GLN A 43 -13.61 -6.69 -1.09
C GLN A 43 -12.59 -6.71 -2.25
N GLY A 44 -11.31 -6.97 -1.94
CA GLY A 44 -10.22 -6.97 -2.93
C GLY A 44 -9.37 -5.70 -2.98
N ALA A 45 -9.66 -4.68 -2.17
CA ALA A 45 -8.92 -3.42 -2.12
C ALA A 45 -7.39 -3.58 -1.97
N GLY A 46 -6.96 -4.59 -1.20
CA GLY A 46 -5.54 -4.92 -1.05
C GLY A 46 -4.90 -5.48 -2.32
N LYS A 47 -5.63 -6.25 -3.14
CA LYS A 47 -5.11 -6.81 -4.40
C LYS A 47 -4.97 -5.74 -5.48
N GLU A 48 -5.97 -4.87 -5.62
CA GLU A 48 -5.91 -3.76 -6.59
C GLU A 48 -4.79 -2.78 -6.24
N LEU A 49 -4.65 -2.41 -4.96
CA LEU A 49 -3.55 -1.57 -4.50
C LEU A 49 -2.17 -2.16 -4.87
N VAL A 50 -2.00 -3.49 -4.71
CA VAL A 50 -0.78 -4.18 -5.12
C VAL A 50 -0.58 -4.07 -6.63
N LYS A 51 -1.60 -4.42 -7.41
CA LYS A 51 -1.53 -4.55 -8.87
C LYS A 51 -1.33 -3.21 -9.57
N ASP A 52 -2.07 -2.18 -9.16
CA ASP A 52 -2.17 -0.92 -9.88
C ASP A 52 -1.14 0.13 -9.42
N CYS A 53 -0.56 -0.09 -8.23
CA CYS A 53 0.41 0.82 -7.66
C CYS A 53 1.67 0.15 -7.08
N VAL A 54 1.56 -0.71 -6.06
CA VAL A 54 2.77 -1.18 -5.36
C VAL A 54 3.73 -1.95 -6.27
N LEU A 55 3.19 -2.83 -7.11
CA LEU A 55 3.97 -3.62 -8.07
C LEU A 55 4.64 -2.74 -9.14
N PRO A 56 3.92 -1.88 -9.89
CA PRO A 56 4.56 -1.04 -10.89
C PRO A 56 5.52 -0.02 -10.28
N VAL A 57 5.28 0.47 -9.06
CA VAL A 57 6.23 1.34 -8.34
C VAL A 57 7.49 0.57 -7.94
N ALA A 58 7.36 -0.60 -7.31
CA ALA A 58 8.51 -1.43 -6.93
C ALA A 58 9.33 -1.91 -8.13
N MET A 59 8.72 -2.02 -9.32
CA MET A 59 9.40 -2.36 -10.58
C MET A 59 10.01 -1.15 -11.30
N GLY A 60 9.86 0.07 -10.78
CA GLY A 60 10.31 1.30 -11.43
C GLY A 60 9.53 1.65 -12.71
N LYS A 61 8.39 0.99 -12.96
CA LYS A 61 7.51 1.28 -14.10
C LYS A 61 6.55 2.44 -13.83
N LYS A 62 6.44 2.88 -12.58
CA LYS A 62 5.56 3.95 -12.14
C LYS A 62 6.24 4.74 -11.04
N GLN A 63 6.23 6.06 -11.17
CA GLN A 63 6.56 6.95 -10.08
C GLN A 63 5.28 7.53 -9.51
N LEU A 64 5.28 7.75 -8.20
CA LEU A 64 4.23 8.45 -7.53
C LEU A 64 4.63 9.93 -7.42
N PRO A 65 3.69 10.87 -7.61
CA PRO A 65 4.00 12.28 -7.44
C PRO A 65 4.43 12.55 -6.00
N ASN A 66 5.35 13.50 -5.83
CA ASN A 66 5.87 13.97 -4.54
C ASN A 66 6.46 12.85 -3.65
N THR A 67 6.89 11.74 -4.26
CA THR A 67 7.47 10.61 -3.52
C THR A 67 8.67 10.05 -4.25
N ASN A 68 9.79 9.95 -3.54
CA ASN A 68 11.00 9.30 -3.99
C ASN A 68 11.31 8.14 -3.05
N PHE A 69 11.40 6.93 -3.59
CA PHE A 69 11.82 5.75 -2.86
C PHE A 69 13.30 5.51 -3.11
N SER A 70 14.02 5.08 -2.07
CA SER A 70 15.40 4.65 -2.28
C SER A 70 15.43 3.39 -3.16
N PRO A 71 16.49 3.19 -3.98
CA PRO A 71 16.65 1.97 -4.76
C PRO A 71 16.55 0.70 -3.90
N GLU A 72 17.07 0.77 -2.68
CA GLU A 72 16.99 -0.31 -1.70
C GLU A 72 15.55 -0.63 -1.28
N GLN A 73 14.70 0.40 -1.07
CA GLN A 73 13.28 0.20 -0.74
C GLN A 73 12.53 -0.47 -1.89
N LEU A 74 12.77 -0.02 -3.13
CA LEU A 74 12.19 -0.62 -4.33
C LEU A 74 12.63 -2.09 -4.47
N GLN A 75 13.92 -2.36 -4.30
CA GLN A 75 14.49 -3.70 -4.44
C GLN A 75 13.99 -4.66 -3.34
N ARG A 76 13.97 -4.23 -2.07
CA ARG A 76 13.44 -5.05 -0.97
C ARG A 76 11.95 -5.35 -1.15
N CYS A 77 11.18 -4.39 -1.65
CA CYS A 77 9.77 -4.64 -1.94
C CYS A 77 9.58 -5.63 -3.09
N LYS A 78 10.35 -5.48 -4.18
CA LYS A 78 10.36 -6.41 -5.32
C LYS A 78 10.68 -7.84 -4.87
N MET A 79 11.71 -8.03 -4.04
CA MET A 79 12.06 -9.34 -3.49
C MET A 79 10.92 -9.93 -2.67
N LYS A 80 10.31 -9.16 -1.76
CA LYS A 80 9.22 -9.67 -0.92
C LYS A 80 7.97 -10.04 -1.72
N ILE A 81 7.68 -9.33 -2.81
CA ILE A 81 6.61 -9.71 -3.74
C ILE A 81 6.96 -11.05 -4.42
N ALA A 82 8.19 -11.20 -4.90
CA ALA A 82 8.66 -12.44 -5.52
C ALA A 82 8.60 -13.63 -4.56
N GLU A 83 9.03 -13.45 -3.31
CA GLU A 83 8.92 -14.46 -2.25
C GLU A 83 7.47 -14.85 -1.98
N LYS A 84 6.56 -13.87 -1.91
CA LYS A 84 5.13 -14.13 -1.69
C LYS A 84 4.50 -14.92 -2.83
N VAL A 85 4.93 -14.68 -4.07
CA VAL A 85 4.50 -15.46 -5.24
C VAL A 85 5.07 -16.88 -5.17
N LYS A 86 6.38 -17.03 -4.89
CA LYS A 86 7.04 -18.34 -4.75
C LYS A 86 6.40 -19.19 -3.65
N SER A 87 6.15 -18.60 -2.49
CA SER A 87 5.50 -19.26 -1.35
C SER A 87 4.09 -19.75 -1.71
N LYS A 88 3.30 -18.97 -2.44
CA LYS A 88 1.97 -19.41 -2.91
C LYS A 88 2.03 -20.57 -3.91
N ILE A 89 3.05 -20.61 -4.77
CA ILE A 89 3.24 -21.72 -5.72
C ILE A 89 3.64 -22.99 -4.96
N GLN A 90 4.57 -22.90 -4.00
CA GLN A 90 4.95 -24.04 -3.17
C GLN A 90 3.76 -24.57 -2.35
N GLN A 91 2.96 -23.69 -1.76
CA GLN A 91 1.75 -24.11 -1.03
C GLN A 91 0.73 -24.81 -1.94
N LYS A 92 0.61 -24.40 -3.21
CA LYS A 92 -0.27 -25.06 -4.19
C LYS A 92 0.24 -26.41 -4.68
N MET A 93 1.54 -26.70 -4.58
CA MET A 93 2.09 -28.00 -4.93
C MET A 93 2.08 -29.00 -3.76
N GLN A 94 1.83 -28.53 -2.53
CA GLN A 94 1.74 -29.35 -1.33
C GLN A 94 0.28 -29.59 -0.86
N GLN A 95 -0.71 -29.12 -1.61
CA GLN A 95 -2.12 -29.49 -1.49
C GLN A 95 -2.50 -30.42 -2.64
#